data_AF-Q4RW71-F1
#
_entry.id   AF-Q4RW71-F1
#
_cell.length_a   1.000
_cell.length_b   1.000
_cell.length_c   1.000
_cell.angle_alpha   90.00
_cell.angle_beta   90.00
_cell.angle_gamma   90.00
#
_symmetry.space_group_name_H-M   'P 1'
#
loop_
_entity.id
_entity.type
_entity.pdbx_description
1 polymer ?
#
loop_
_entity_poly.entity_id
_entity_poly.type
_entity_poly.pdbx_seq_one_letter_code
_entity_poly.pdbx_strand_id
1 'polypeptide(L)'
;GKRKERLFQFLFEMLQTPSMRSCIWWVQSSTGTFQFSSQNKEHLAQLWGRRKGNRKTMTYQKMARALRNYSRTGEIQKVKRKLTYRFDEKTLKGLQ
;
A
#
# COMPACT_ATOMS: atom_id res chain seq x y z
N GLY A 1 14.62 13.47 15.53
CA GLY A 1 14.11 13.90 14.21
C GLY A 1 12.89 13.06 13.83
N LYS A 2 11.84 13.68 13.26
CA LYS A 2 10.61 12.96 12.86
C LYS A 2 10.93 11.83 11.88
N ARG A 3 10.51 10.60 12.20
CA ARG A 3 10.69 9.42 11.33
C ARG A 3 9.89 9.64 10.04
N LYS A 4 10.51 9.45 8.88
CA LYS A 4 9.83 9.58 7.58
C LYS A 4 8.77 8.49 7.43
N GLU A 5 7.58 8.86 6.99
CA GLU A 5 6.47 7.96 6.67
C GLU A 5 6.90 6.85 5.70
N ARG A 6 6.49 5.60 5.98
CA ARG A 6 6.74 4.41 5.16
C ARG A 6 5.52 4.10 4.28
N LEU A 7 5.75 3.45 3.14
CA LEU A 7 4.70 3.16 2.16
C LEU A 7 3.51 2.39 2.76
N PHE A 8 3.73 1.43 3.67
CA PHE A 8 2.62 0.66 4.24
C PHE A 8 1.69 1.51 5.11
N GLN A 9 2.23 2.56 5.76
CA GLN A 9 1.43 3.50 6.57
C GLN A 9 0.53 4.33 5.65
N PHE A 10 1.10 4.84 4.56
CA PHE A 10 0.35 5.51 3.50
C PHE A 10 -0.74 4.60 2.91
N LEU A 11 -0.43 3.34 2.61
CA LEU A 11 -1.43 2.42 2.06
C LEU A 11 -2.58 2.14 3.02
N PHE A 12 -2.29 2.04 4.32
CA PHE A 12 -3.33 1.90 5.33
C PHE A 12 -4.22 3.15 5.38
N GLU A 13 -3.66 4.35 5.38
CA GLU A 13 -4.44 5.60 5.30
C GLU A 13 -5.35 5.62 4.05
N MET A 14 -4.82 5.23 2.89
CA MET A 14 -5.61 5.17 1.65
C MET A 14 -6.72 4.12 1.71
N LEU A 15 -6.51 3.01 2.43
CA LEU A 15 -7.53 2.00 2.69
C LEU A 15 -8.64 2.48 3.62
N GLN A 16 -8.38 3.46 4.48
CA GLN A 16 -9.38 4.12 5.32
C GLN A 16 -10.09 5.30 4.64
N THR A 17 -9.58 5.76 3.49
CA THR A 17 -10.09 6.95 2.81
C THR A 17 -11.20 6.58 1.81
N PRO A 18 -12.46 6.98 2.00
CA PRO A 18 -13.58 6.55 1.14
C PRO A 18 -13.41 6.92 -0.35
N SER A 19 -12.86 8.10 -0.65
CA SER A 19 -12.60 8.55 -2.02
C SER A 19 -11.55 7.73 -2.76
N MET A 20 -10.73 6.94 -2.04
CA MET A 20 -9.69 6.10 -2.61
C MET A 20 -10.15 4.68 -2.93
N ARG A 21 -11.41 4.32 -2.64
CA ARG A 21 -11.97 2.97 -2.91
C ARG A 21 -11.87 2.56 -4.38
N SER A 22 -11.87 3.51 -5.31
CA SER A 22 -11.67 3.26 -6.76
C SER A 22 -10.25 2.81 -7.10
N CYS A 23 -9.28 3.03 -6.20
CA CYS A 23 -7.86 2.76 -6.39
C CYS A 23 -7.37 1.57 -5.55
N ILE A 24 -7.83 1.45 -4.31
CA ILE A 24 -7.42 0.42 -3.35
C ILE A 24 -8.57 0.13 -2.38
N TRP A 25 -8.77 -1.13 -2.01
CA TRP A 25 -9.81 -1.53 -1.05
C TRP A 25 -9.42 -2.75 -0.24
N TRP A 26 -10.03 -2.88 0.94
CA TRP A 26 -10.00 -4.11 1.71
C TRP A 26 -10.78 -5.20 0.97
N VAL A 27 -10.12 -6.33 0.72
CA VAL A 27 -10.80 -7.57 0.31
C VAL A 27 -11.35 -8.26 1.56
N GLN A 28 -10.57 -8.27 2.64
CA GLN A 28 -10.97 -8.76 3.95
C GLN A 28 -10.16 -7.98 5.00
N SER A 29 -10.80 -7.01 5.65
CA SER A 29 -10.13 -6.12 6.61
C SER A 29 -9.65 -6.85 7.86
N SER A 30 -10.41 -7.85 8.35
CA SER A 30 -10.05 -8.63 9.54
C SER A 30 -8.73 -9.41 9.40
N THR A 31 -8.38 -9.82 8.18
CA THR A 31 -7.12 -10.52 7.89
C THR A 31 -6.07 -9.60 7.24
N GLY A 32 -6.35 -8.31 7.14
CA GLY A 32 -5.46 -7.34 6.51
C GLY A 32 -5.28 -7.52 5.01
N THR A 33 -6.18 -8.22 4.32
CA THR A 33 -6.06 -8.49 2.88
C THR A 33 -6.66 -7.35 2.07
N PHE A 34 -5.87 -6.78 1.16
CA PHE A 34 -6.29 -5.66 0.31
C PHE A 34 -5.88 -5.86 -1.16
N GLN A 35 -6.52 -5.12 -2.05
CA GLN A 35 -6.28 -5.21 -3.49
C GLN A 35 -6.23 -3.83 -4.14
N PHE A 36 -5.34 -3.68 -5.12
CA PHE A 36 -5.29 -2.49 -5.97
C PHE A 36 -6.18 -2.64 -7.21
N SER A 37 -6.74 -1.54 -7.68
CA SER A 37 -7.48 -1.45 -8.93
C SER A 37 -6.59 -1.76 -10.14
N SER A 38 -7.09 -2.53 -11.10
CA SER A 38 -6.35 -2.74 -12.36
C SER A 38 -6.24 -1.45 -13.18
N GLN A 39 -7.24 -0.58 -13.11
CA GLN A 39 -7.33 0.67 -13.87
C GLN A 39 -6.65 1.83 -13.14
N ASN A 40 -6.89 1.98 -11.83
CA ASN A 40 -6.51 3.20 -11.10
C ASN A 40 -5.25 3.05 -10.21
N LYS A 41 -4.56 1.91 -10.21
CA LYS A 41 -3.33 1.70 -9.43
C LYS A 41 -2.22 2.73 -9.70
N GLU A 42 -2.16 3.28 -10.91
CA GLU A 42 -1.16 4.31 -11.24
C GLU A 42 -1.47 5.63 -10.54
N HIS A 43 -2.74 5.99 -10.38
CA HIS A 43 -3.13 7.20 -9.65
C HIS A 43 -2.65 7.17 -8.19
N LEU A 44 -2.88 6.04 -7.51
CA LEU A 44 -2.40 5.84 -6.14
C LEU A 44 -0.86 5.89 -6.04
N ALA A 45 -0.16 5.29 -7.01
CA ALA A 45 1.30 5.33 -7.06
C ALA A 45 1.82 6.76 -7.26
N GLN A 46 1.19 7.54 -8.13
CA GLN A 46 1.53 8.95 -8.34
C GLN A 46 1.28 9.77 -7.07
N LEU A 47 0.17 9.53 -6.37
CA LEU A 47 -0.14 10.19 -5.10
C LEU A 47 0.95 9.93 -4.05
N TRP A 48 1.42 8.68 -3.93
CA TRP A 48 2.57 8.34 -3.09
C TRP A 48 3.83 9.11 -3.50
N GLY A 49 4.10 9.19 -4.81
CA GLY A 49 5.23 9.95 -5.34
C GLY A 49 5.18 11.44 -4.97
N ARG A 50 4.01 12.06 -5.09
CA ARG A 50 3.76 13.46 -4.70
C ARG A 50 3.94 13.66 -3.20
N ARG A 51 3.36 12.79 -2.37
CA ARG A 51 3.47 12.83 -0.90
C ARG A 51 4.92 12.79 -0.42
N LYS A 52 5.78 12.06 -1.15
CA LYS A 52 7.22 11.93 -0.83
C LYS A 52 8.11 12.97 -1.49
N GLY A 53 7.57 13.84 -2.33
CA GLY A 53 8.37 14.80 -3.11
C GLY A 53 9.36 14.12 -4.05
N ASN A 54 9.00 12.97 -4.63
CA ASN A 54 9.90 12.24 -5.51
C ASN A 54 10.23 13.07 -6.76
N ARG A 55 11.52 13.23 -7.06
CA ARG A 55 11.99 13.90 -8.29
C ARG A 55 11.53 13.18 -9.58
N LYS A 56 11.37 11.86 -9.53
CA LYS A 56 10.90 11.02 -10.65
C LYS A 56 9.52 10.46 -10.35
N THR A 57 8.70 10.32 -11.38
CA THR A 57 7.35 9.74 -11.27
C THR A 57 7.39 8.37 -10.61
N MET A 58 6.57 8.22 -9.57
CA MET A 58 6.27 6.94 -8.94
C MET A 58 5.20 6.23 -9.77
N THR A 59 5.53 5.02 -10.23
CA THR A 59 4.61 4.14 -10.98
C THR A 59 4.23 2.95 -10.11
N TYR A 60 3.13 2.26 -10.45
CA TYR A 60 2.74 1.06 -9.72
C TYR A 60 3.86 0.01 -9.74
N GLN A 61 4.60 -0.14 -10.83
CA GLN A 61 5.72 -1.08 -10.92
C GLN A 61 6.80 -0.80 -9.86
N LYS A 62 7.18 0.47 -9.69
CA LYS A 62 8.16 0.89 -8.67
C LYS A 62 7.60 0.72 -7.26
N MET A 63 6.34 1.07 -7.05
CA MET A 63 5.66 0.86 -5.77
C MET A 63 5.58 -0.64 -5.41
N ALA A 64 5.20 -1.49 -6.38
CA ALA A 64 5.16 -2.94 -6.21
C ALA A 64 6.53 -3.55 -5.93
N ARG A 65 7.62 -2.96 -6.45
CA ARG A 65 8.99 -3.34 -6.04
C ARG A 65 9.23 -3.06 -4.56
N ALA A 66 8.81 -1.90 -4.05
CA ALA A 66 8.90 -1.60 -2.62
C ALA A 66 8.03 -2.56 -1.78
N LEU A 67 6.83 -2.92 -2.24
CA LEU A 67 5.97 -3.90 -1.55
C LEU A 67 6.61 -5.28 -1.44
N ARG A 68 7.32 -5.74 -2.48
CA ARG A 68 8.05 -7.02 -2.40
C ARG A 68 9.18 -6.98 -1.38
N ASN A 69 9.79 -5.81 -1.13
CA ASN A 69 10.81 -5.68 -0.10
C ASN A 69 10.20 -5.85 1.31
N TYR A 70 8.92 -5.52 1.51
CA TYR A 70 8.24 -5.76 2.79
C TYR A 70 8.02 -7.24 3.10
N SER A 71 8.01 -8.13 2.09
CA SER A 71 8.00 -9.58 2.37
C SER A 71 9.21 -10.03 3.20
N ARG A 72 10.34 -9.29 3.14
CA ARG A 72 11.55 -9.58 3.92
C ARG A 72 11.48 -9.03 5.34
N THR A 73 10.84 -7.88 5.53
CA THR A 73 10.76 -7.19 6.82
C THR A 73 9.49 -7.51 7.61
N GLY A 74 8.50 -8.10 6.94
CA GLY A 74 7.30 -8.66 7.55
C GLY A 74 6.04 -7.83 7.38
N GLU A 75 6.12 -6.52 7.11
CA GLU A 75 4.94 -5.65 7.22
C GLU A 75 3.81 -5.97 6.22
N ILE A 76 4.18 -6.37 5.00
CA ILE A 76 3.25 -6.70 3.92
C ILE A 76 3.77 -7.92 3.16
N GLN A 77 2.87 -8.86 2.91
CA GLN A 77 3.12 -10.07 2.11
C GLN A 77 2.34 -10.05 0.80
N LYS A 78 2.93 -10.60 -0.27
CA LYS A 78 2.25 -10.84 -1.53
C LYS A 78 1.37 -12.09 -1.43
N VAL A 79 0.08 -11.96 -1.76
CA VAL A 79 -0.83 -13.11 -1.88
C VAL A 79 -0.79 -13.66 -3.30
N LYS A 80 -1.01 -14.97 -3.53
CA LYS A 80 -1.10 -15.58 -4.88
C LYS A 80 -2.41 -15.22 -5.60
N ARG A 81 -2.71 -13.93 -5.70
CA ARG A 81 -3.85 -13.31 -6.39
C ARG A 81 -3.41 -11.99 -7.03
N LYS A 82 -3.98 -11.66 -8.19
CA LYS A 82 -3.60 -10.46 -8.97
C LYS A 82 -3.80 -9.18 -8.14
N LEU A 83 -2.75 -8.36 -8.06
CA LEU A 83 -2.77 -7.06 -7.35
C LEU A 83 -3.17 -7.12 -5.86
N THR A 84 -3.14 -8.30 -5.25
CA THR A 84 -3.55 -8.51 -3.85
C THR A 84 -2.34 -8.70 -2.95
N TYR A 85 -2.41 -8.07 -1.79
CA TYR A 85 -1.40 -8.11 -0.72
C TYR A 85 -2.10 -8.23 0.62
N ARG A 86 -1.34 -8.55 1.66
CA ARG A 86 -1.85 -8.70 3.02
C ARG A 86 -0.91 -8.06 4.00
N PHE A 87 -1.43 -7.25 4.92
CA PHE A 87 -0.65 -6.79 6.08
C PHE A 87 -0.35 -7.96 7.01
N ASP A 88 0.82 -7.96 7.63
CA ASP A 88 1.05 -8.81 8.80
C ASP A 88 0.16 -8.37 9.97
N GLU A 89 -0.24 -9.33 10.79
CA GLU A 89 -1.20 -9.11 11.88
C GLU A 89 -0.67 -8.11 12.92
N LYS A 90 0.61 -8.21 13.31
CA LYS A 90 1.21 -7.29 14.28
C LYS A 90 1.31 -5.88 13.70
N THR A 91 1.66 -5.80 12.42
CA THR A 91 1.72 -4.54 11.70
C THR A 91 0.35 -3.88 11.61
N LEU A 92 -0.69 -4.63 11.26
CA LEU A 92 -2.06 -4.12 11.15
C LEU A 92 -2.58 -3.61 12.50
N LYS A 93 -2.40 -4.40 13.56
CA LYS A 93 -2.77 -4.01 14.93
C LYS A 93 -2.08 -2.72 15.39
N GLY A 94 -0.82 -2.50 14.98
CA GLY A 94 -0.08 -1.28 15.32
C GLY A 94 -0.45 -0.04 14.49
N LEU A 95 -1.32 -0.18 13.48
CA LEU A 95 -1.81 0.92 12.65
C LEU A 95 -3.24 1.34 12.99
N GLN A 96 -4.00 0.47 13.66
CA GLN A 96 -5.34 0.75 14.20
C GLN A 96 -5.23 1.56 15.48
#